data_AF-A0A924J2G6-F1
#
_entry.id   AF-A0A924J2G6-F1
#
_cell.length_a   1.000
_cell.length_b   1.000
_cell.length_c   1.000
_cell.angle_alpha   90.00
_cell.angle_beta   90.00
_cell.angle_gamma   90.00
#
_symmetry.space_group_name_H-M   'P 1'
#
loop_
_entity.id
_entity.type
_entity.pdbx_description
1 polymer ?
#
loop_
_entity_poly.entity_id
_entity_poly.type
_entity_poly.pdbx_seq_one_letter_code
_entity_poly.pdbx_strand_id
1 'polypeptide(L)'
;DSARLYWAPKAFRVGDARFPRGAFIIRIAANAGTIHQRVRDAAQTSGAQVLALASAMADDGTDLGSNSVIPIIPTRVAMLGGPPIGGGSFGFAWYQFDQRMKYPVTSIGVDGIASGVLANFDVLVVPSTSAGALERGLGDGGRDRIAAWVRAGGVLVTLENATTWLASERLGLSRLRMRKEGDGKADSTGTAPLPVDVPGAILRAVTDTLSPLLAGVRETDVPVLLDGDRFFAAPRDVRPGEMVLRYASRARLRLTGYLWPEAWDRLAGSPYLWTEQVGAGRVIGFAGDPNYRAQWRGLSAIFANAVLLGKSF
;
A
#
# COMPACT_ATOMS: atom_id res chain seq x y z
N ASP A 1 -19.33 -2.32 -19.59
CA ASP A 1 -19.60 -1.01 -18.96
C ASP A 1 -19.03 -0.96 -17.56
N SER A 2 -18.23 0.06 -17.27
CA SER A 2 -17.66 0.34 -15.95
C SER A 2 -18.58 1.24 -15.13
N ALA A 3 -18.48 1.15 -13.79
CA ALA A 3 -19.13 2.09 -12.88
C ALA A 3 -18.13 3.18 -12.46
N ARG A 4 -18.55 4.44 -12.49
CA ARG A 4 -17.83 5.56 -11.89
C ARG A 4 -18.10 5.58 -10.40
N LEU A 5 -17.03 5.40 -9.63
CA LEU A 5 -17.05 5.34 -8.17
C LEU A 5 -16.31 6.56 -7.60
N TYR A 6 -16.72 6.97 -6.42
CA TYR A 6 -16.06 7.98 -5.62
C TYR A 6 -15.84 7.42 -4.22
N TRP A 7 -14.94 8.01 -3.45
CA TRP A 7 -14.78 7.68 -2.04
C TRP A 7 -14.74 8.94 -1.17
N ALA A 8 -15.29 8.84 0.04
CA ALA A 8 -15.31 9.91 1.02
C ALA A 8 -14.17 9.73 2.05
N PRO A 9 -13.22 10.68 2.15
CA PRO A 9 -12.14 10.63 3.13
C PRO A 9 -12.58 10.71 4.58
N LYS A 10 -13.66 11.44 4.86
CA LYS A 10 -14.18 11.62 6.20
C LYS A 10 -15.52 10.89 6.35
N ALA A 11 -15.88 10.62 7.59
CA ALA A 11 -17.22 10.15 7.91
C ALA A 11 -18.25 11.24 7.58
N PHE A 12 -19.47 10.82 7.28
CA PHE A 12 -20.58 11.74 6.99
C PHE A 12 -21.92 11.13 7.37
N ARG A 13 -22.94 11.97 7.49
CA ARG A 13 -24.32 11.58 7.79
C ARG A 13 -25.29 12.20 6.79
N VAL A 14 -26.27 11.41 6.37
CA VAL A 14 -27.40 11.86 5.52
C VAL A 14 -28.68 11.27 6.11
N GLY A 15 -29.54 12.10 6.70
CA GLY A 15 -30.66 11.65 7.52
C GLY A 15 -30.17 10.76 8.67
N ASP A 16 -30.76 9.58 8.82
CA ASP A 16 -30.35 8.60 9.84
C ASP A 16 -29.17 7.72 9.41
N ALA A 17 -28.77 7.77 8.13
CA ALA A 17 -27.68 6.96 7.59
C ALA A 17 -26.32 7.55 7.98
N ARG A 18 -25.49 6.74 8.63
CA ARG A 18 -24.12 7.11 9.03
C ARG A 18 -23.10 6.31 8.25
N PHE A 19 -22.16 7.00 7.63
CA PHE A 19 -21.09 6.39 6.85
C PHE A 19 -19.74 6.63 7.52
N PRO A 20 -18.95 5.57 7.76
CA PRO A 20 -17.60 5.74 8.26
C PRO A 20 -16.71 6.39 7.20
N ARG A 21 -15.53 6.87 7.63
CA ARG A 21 -14.46 7.26 6.71
C ARG A 21 -14.18 6.14 5.70
N GLY A 22 -13.88 6.51 4.46
CA GLY A 22 -13.60 5.54 3.40
C GLY A 22 -14.83 4.97 2.70
N ALA A 23 -16.03 5.49 2.96
CA ALA A 23 -17.24 5.02 2.29
C ALA A 23 -17.19 5.30 0.79
N PHE A 24 -17.60 4.32 -0.02
CA PHE A 24 -17.74 4.46 -1.46
C PHE A 24 -19.08 5.09 -1.81
N ILE A 25 -19.05 5.95 -2.83
CA ILE A 25 -20.21 6.70 -3.30
C ILE A 25 -20.38 6.42 -4.79
N ILE A 26 -21.61 6.12 -5.16
CA ILE A 26 -22.01 5.87 -6.55
C ILE A 26 -23.06 6.89 -6.92
N ARG A 27 -22.68 7.87 -7.74
CA ARG A 27 -23.59 8.91 -8.20
C ARG A 27 -24.38 8.36 -9.39
N ILE A 28 -25.71 8.27 -9.25
CA ILE A 28 -26.60 7.75 -10.31
C ILE A 28 -26.42 8.55 -11.60
N ALA A 29 -26.43 9.88 -11.52
CA ALA A 29 -26.29 10.78 -12.66
C ALA A 29 -24.96 10.64 -13.43
N ALA A 30 -23.92 10.08 -12.80
CA ALA A 30 -22.61 9.88 -13.42
C ALA A 30 -22.48 8.52 -14.13
N ASN A 31 -23.51 7.67 -14.06
CA ASN A 31 -23.48 6.28 -14.47
C ASN A 31 -24.66 5.93 -15.41
N ALA A 32 -24.54 4.83 -16.15
CA ALA A 32 -25.62 4.33 -16.99
C ALA A 32 -26.84 3.88 -16.16
N GLY A 33 -28.04 3.87 -16.76
CA GLY A 33 -29.28 3.46 -16.08
C GLY A 33 -29.26 2.05 -15.49
N THR A 34 -28.35 1.18 -15.96
CA THR A 34 -28.14 -0.18 -15.42
C THR A 34 -27.42 -0.20 -14.06
N ILE A 35 -26.96 0.95 -13.54
CA ILE A 35 -26.16 1.03 -12.32
C ILE A 35 -26.87 0.46 -11.10
N HIS A 36 -28.18 0.64 -10.98
CA HIS A 36 -28.95 0.10 -9.86
C HIS A 36 -28.88 -1.43 -9.80
N GLN A 37 -29.01 -2.11 -10.94
CA GLN A 37 -28.92 -3.57 -10.99
C GLN A 37 -27.50 -4.02 -10.67
N ARG A 38 -26.49 -3.38 -11.29
CA ARG A 38 -25.06 -3.70 -11.05
C ARG A 38 -24.68 -3.58 -9.57
N VAL A 39 -25.12 -2.51 -8.91
CA VAL A 39 -24.84 -2.29 -7.48
C VAL A 39 -25.55 -3.35 -6.63
N ARG A 40 -26.79 -3.73 -6.96
CA ARG A 40 -27.50 -4.82 -6.26
C ARG A 40 -26.77 -6.15 -6.40
N ASP A 41 -26.39 -6.53 -7.62
CA ASP A 41 -25.69 -7.81 -7.88
C ASP A 41 -24.34 -7.86 -7.15
N ALA A 42 -23.60 -6.75 -7.18
CA ALA A 42 -22.32 -6.62 -6.48
C ALA A 42 -22.49 -6.68 -4.94
N ALA A 43 -23.53 -6.05 -4.40
CA ALA A 43 -23.82 -6.08 -2.96
C ALA A 43 -24.22 -7.47 -2.48
N GLN A 44 -25.02 -8.21 -3.26
CA GLN A 44 -25.39 -9.59 -2.95
C GLN A 44 -24.17 -10.52 -2.87
N THR A 45 -23.19 -10.32 -3.76
CA THR A 45 -21.99 -11.15 -3.81
C THR A 45 -20.96 -10.77 -2.75
N SER A 46 -20.84 -9.47 -2.44
CA SER A 46 -19.82 -8.95 -1.51
C SER A 46 -20.28 -8.85 -0.05
N GLY A 47 -21.59 -8.85 0.20
CA GLY A 47 -22.17 -8.52 1.51
C GLY A 47 -22.07 -7.04 1.88
N ALA A 48 -21.71 -6.16 0.92
CA ALA A 48 -21.63 -4.73 1.17
C ALA A 48 -23.03 -4.15 1.49
N GLN A 49 -23.08 -3.32 2.53
CA GLN A 49 -24.29 -2.56 2.86
C GLN A 49 -24.45 -1.39 1.88
N VAL A 50 -25.57 -1.36 1.17
CA VAL A 50 -25.91 -0.30 0.24
C VAL A 50 -27.08 0.50 0.80
N LEU A 51 -26.88 1.80 0.93
CA LEU A 51 -27.91 2.74 1.34
C LEU A 51 -28.17 3.71 0.20
N ALA A 52 -29.42 3.81 -0.21
CA ALA A 52 -29.84 4.80 -1.19
C ALA A 52 -30.01 6.16 -0.49
N LEU A 53 -29.38 7.19 -1.05
CA LEU A 53 -29.48 8.55 -0.55
C LEU A 53 -30.34 9.38 -1.51
N ALA A 54 -31.33 10.09 -0.99
CA ALA A 54 -32.22 10.93 -1.78
C ALA A 54 -31.55 12.23 -2.26
N SER A 55 -30.50 12.68 -1.57
CA SER A 55 -29.74 13.88 -1.90
C SER A 55 -28.24 13.67 -1.64
N ALA A 56 -27.42 14.53 -2.26
CA ALA A 56 -25.97 14.59 -2.00
C ALA A 56 -25.62 15.51 -0.82
N MET A 57 -26.62 16.12 -0.18
CA MET A 57 -26.44 17.07 0.91
C MET A 57 -26.22 16.30 2.21
N ALA A 58 -25.03 16.41 2.78
CA ALA A 58 -24.72 15.83 4.07
C ALA A 58 -25.23 16.74 5.20
N ASP A 59 -25.87 16.14 6.20
CA ASP A 59 -26.26 16.87 7.41
C ASP A 59 -25.06 17.17 8.31
N ASP A 60 -24.01 16.35 8.19
CA ASP A 60 -22.75 16.47 8.92
C ASP A 60 -21.61 15.75 8.17
N GLY A 61 -20.39 16.26 8.29
CA GLY A 61 -19.19 15.70 7.69
C GLY A 61 -18.95 16.08 6.21
N THR A 62 -18.59 15.11 5.38
CA THR A 62 -18.27 15.30 3.96
C THR A 62 -19.53 15.58 3.13
N ASP A 63 -19.63 16.77 2.54
CA ASP A 63 -20.63 17.08 1.51
C ASP A 63 -20.33 16.28 0.23
N LEU A 64 -21.28 15.42 -0.16
CA LEU A 64 -21.12 14.47 -1.26
C LEU A 64 -21.17 15.15 -2.63
N GLY A 65 -21.63 16.40 -2.72
CA GLY A 65 -21.62 17.22 -3.93
C GLY A 65 -20.32 17.99 -4.16
N SER A 66 -19.53 18.19 -3.10
CA SER A 66 -18.29 18.97 -3.14
C SER A 66 -17.10 18.19 -3.72
N ASN A 67 -15.98 18.88 -3.97
CA ASN A 67 -14.70 18.27 -4.35
C ASN A 67 -14.01 17.50 -3.22
N SER A 68 -14.67 17.33 -2.06
CA SER A 68 -14.13 16.58 -0.94
C SER A 68 -14.33 15.07 -1.06
N VAL A 69 -15.16 14.61 -2.02
CA VAL A 69 -15.20 13.21 -2.44
C VAL A 69 -14.33 13.01 -3.68
N ILE A 70 -13.55 11.95 -3.66
CA ILE A 70 -12.48 11.75 -4.65
C ILE A 70 -12.90 10.68 -5.65
N PRO A 71 -12.86 10.94 -6.97
CA PRO A 71 -13.17 9.94 -7.97
C PRO A 71 -12.14 8.81 -7.96
N ILE A 72 -12.60 7.58 -8.11
CA ILE A 72 -11.74 6.40 -8.27
C ILE A 72 -11.46 6.23 -9.76
N ILE A 73 -10.19 6.34 -10.12
CA ILE A 73 -9.73 6.15 -11.49
C ILE A 73 -9.55 4.65 -11.74
N PRO A 74 -10.20 4.04 -12.75
CA PRO A 74 -9.91 2.66 -13.13
C PRO A 74 -8.43 2.51 -13.48
N THR A 75 -7.71 1.60 -12.79
CA THR A 75 -6.25 1.46 -12.93
C THR A 75 -5.88 0.24 -13.76
N ARG A 76 -5.03 0.42 -14.78
CA ARG A 76 -4.36 -0.67 -15.47
C ARG A 76 -3.14 -1.06 -14.66
N VAL A 77 -3.07 -2.32 -14.22
CA VAL A 77 -2.05 -2.77 -13.28
C VAL A 77 -1.07 -3.70 -13.98
N ALA A 78 0.21 -3.36 -13.88
CA ALA A 78 1.31 -4.26 -14.17
C ALA A 78 1.89 -4.80 -12.86
N MET A 79 2.36 -6.05 -12.90
CA MET A 79 3.15 -6.64 -11.84
C MET A 79 4.46 -7.16 -12.42
N LEU A 80 5.58 -6.82 -11.78
CA LEU A 80 6.89 -7.31 -12.21
C LEU A 80 6.97 -8.82 -11.93
N GLY A 81 7.31 -9.59 -12.96
CA GLY A 81 7.46 -11.04 -12.91
C GLY A 81 8.70 -11.51 -13.66
N GLY A 82 8.99 -12.81 -13.56
CA GLY A 82 10.26 -13.38 -14.05
C GLY A 82 11.47 -12.89 -13.24
N PRO A 83 12.70 -13.32 -13.59
CA PRO A 83 13.90 -12.84 -12.93
C PRO A 83 13.98 -11.30 -12.91
N PRO A 84 14.34 -10.65 -11.78
CA PRO A 84 14.85 -11.21 -10.52
C PRO A 84 13.78 -11.49 -9.45
N ILE A 85 12.49 -11.52 -9.82
CA ILE A 85 11.40 -11.77 -8.90
C ILE A 85 11.29 -13.28 -8.61
N GLY A 86 11.30 -13.63 -7.31
CA GLY A 86 11.08 -15.01 -6.88
C GLY A 86 9.62 -15.41 -6.97
N GLY A 87 9.36 -16.69 -7.28
CA GLY A 87 8.00 -17.21 -7.47
C GLY A 87 7.09 -17.12 -6.23
N GLY A 88 7.66 -17.05 -5.02
CA GLY A 88 6.91 -16.92 -3.77
C GLY A 88 6.10 -15.63 -3.67
N SER A 89 6.78 -14.48 -3.55
CA SER A 89 6.10 -13.17 -3.44
C SER A 89 5.27 -12.83 -4.68
N PHE A 90 5.75 -13.20 -5.88
CA PHE A 90 4.94 -13.10 -7.10
C PHE A 90 3.63 -13.89 -6.97
N GLY A 91 3.69 -15.15 -6.54
CA GLY A 91 2.51 -16.02 -6.40
C GLY A 91 1.52 -15.50 -5.36
N PHE A 92 2.01 -14.91 -4.26
CA PHE A 92 1.17 -14.30 -3.24
C PHE A 92 0.39 -13.11 -3.78
N ALA A 93 1.06 -12.17 -4.45
CA ALA A 93 0.43 -11.02 -5.07
C ALA A 93 -0.48 -11.42 -6.24
N TRP A 94 -0.06 -12.36 -7.09
CA TRP A 94 -0.88 -12.92 -8.17
C TRP A 94 -2.18 -13.51 -7.65
N TYR A 95 -2.11 -14.34 -6.60
CA TYR A 95 -3.29 -14.90 -5.96
C TYR A 95 -4.24 -13.82 -5.44
N GLN A 96 -3.71 -12.74 -4.86
CA GLN A 96 -4.53 -11.63 -4.40
C GLN A 96 -5.29 -10.96 -5.56
N PHE A 97 -4.66 -10.73 -6.70
CA PHE A 97 -5.32 -10.21 -7.90
C PHE A 97 -6.35 -11.17 -8.48
N ASP A 98 -5.94 -12.41 -8.73
CA ASP A 98 -6.71 -13.40 -9.48
C ASP A 98 -7.84 -14.02 -8.65
N GLN A 99 -7.60 -14.32 -7.36
CA GLN A 99 -8.55 -15.07 -6.53
C GLN A 99 -9.35 -14.20 -5.57
N ARG A 100 -8.80 -13.07 -5.11
CA ARG A 100 -9.45 -12.25 -4.06
C ARG A 100 -10.06 -10.99 -4.62
N MET A 101 -9.25 -10.18 -5.31
CA MET A 101 -9.71 -8.91 -5.90
C MET A 101 -10.48 -9.12 -7.19
N LYS A 102 -10.24 -10.24 -7.89
CA LYS A 102 -10.78 -10.53 -9.22
C LYS A 102 -10.55 -9.35 -10.17
N TYR A 103 -9.34 -8.78 -10.08
CA TYR A 103 -8.96 -7.57 -10.81
C TYR A 103 -7.82 -7.88 -11.79
N PRO A 104 -7.93 -7.48 -13.06
CA PRO A 104 -6.94 -7.83 -14.07
C PRO A 104 -5.57 -7.23 -13.75
N VAL A 105 -4.54 -8.07 -13.84
CA VAL A 105 -3.14 -7.69 -13.70
C VAL A 105 -2.33 -8.31 -14.83
N THR A 106 -1.42 -7.53 -15.42
CA THR A 106 -0.50 -8.02 -16.45
C THR A 106 0.87 -8.26 -15.84
N SER A 107 1.39 -9.48 -15.98
CA SER A 107 2.79 -9.76 -15.64
C SER A 107 3.71 -9.18 -16.71
N ILE A 108 4.68 -8.36 -16.31
CA ILE A 108 5.70 -7.81 -17.19
C ILE A 108 7.10 -8.14 -16.64
N GLY A 109 8.07 -8.38 -17.51
CA GLY A 109 9.47 -8.56 -17.13
C GLY A 109 10.27 -7.25 -17.14
N VAL A 110 11.51 -7.30 -16.66
CA VAL A 110 12.45 -6.16 -16.72
C VAL A 110 12.71 -5.70 -18.16
N ASP A 111 12.72 -6.62 -19.14
CA ASP A 111 12.85 -6.30 -20.57
C ASP A 111 11.67 -5.47 -21.10
N GLY A 112 10.47 -5.69 -20.55
CA GLY A 112 9.28 -4.89 -20.84
C GLY A 112 9.44 -3.44 -20.38
N ILE A 113 10.06 -3.24 -19.20
CA ILE A 113 10.35 -1.90 -18.68
C ILE A 113 11.36 -1.19 -19.59
N ALA A 114 12.41 -1.90 -20.01
CA ALA A 114 13.41 -1.37 -20.93
C ALA A 114 12.82 -0.94 -22.29
N SER A 115 11.85 -1.70 -22.80
CA SER A 115 11.14 -1.40 -24.06
C SER A 115 10.03 -0.36 -23.94
N GLY A 116 9.74 0.16 -22.73
CA GLY A 116 8.78 1.25 -22.52
C GLY A 116 7.33 0.82 -22.31
N VAL A 117 7.07 -0.45 -22.02
CA VAL A 117 5.71 -0.99 -21.85
C VAL A 117 4.93 -0.32 -20.69
N LEU A 118 5.64 0.31 -19.73
CA LEU A 118 5.05 0.99 -18.56
C LEU A 118 4.07 2.11 -18.94
N ALA A 119 4.19 2.72 -20.13
CA ALA A 119 3.23 3.71 -20.61
C ALA A 119 1.78 3.18 -20.72
N ASN A 120 1.64 1.85 -20.82
CA ASN A 120 0.35 1.17 -20.88
C ASN A 120 -0.26 0.87 -19.51
N PHE A 121 0.39 1.28 -18.43
CA PHE A 121 -0.03 0.97 -17.07
C PHE A 121 -0.05 2.20 -16.18
N ASP A 122 -0.94 2.15 -15.20
CA ASP A 122 -1.14 3.20 -14.20
C ASP A 122 -0.41 2.85 -12.89
N VAL A 123 -0.29 1.55 -12.61
CA VAL A 123 0.31 1.01 -11.39
C VAL A 123 1.31 -0.08 -11.77
N LEU A 124 2.47 -0.05 -11.12
CA LEU A 124 3.47 -1.10 -11.15
C LEU A 124 3.62 -1.67 -9.74
N VAL A 125 3.27 -2.94 -9.57
CA VAL A 125 3.56 -3.70 -8.35
C VAL A 125 4.89 -4.43 -8.53
N VAL A 126 5.81 -4.22 -7.60
CA VAL A 126 7.10 -4.90 -7.54
C VAL A 126 7.08 -5.84 -6.32
N PRO A 127 6.89 -7.15 -6.53
CA PRO A 127 6.98 -8.14 -5.47
C PRO A 127 8.37 -8.19 -4.84
N SER A 128 8.48 -8.90 -3.72
CA SER A 128 9.73 -9.00 -2.97
C SER A 128 10.88 -9.54 -3.83
N THR A 129 11.97 -8.77 -3.85
CA THR A 129 13.27 -9.13 -4.42
C THR A 129 14.33 -8.24 -3.74
N SER A 130 15.59 -8.66 -3.75
CA SER A 130 16.65 -7.81 -3.18
C SER A 130 16.89 -6.58 -4.06
N ALA A 131 17.20 -5.43 -3.45
CA ALA A 131 17.50 -4.21 -4.19
C ALA A 131 18.65 -4.41 -5.19
N GLY A 132 19.69 -5.16 -4.82
CA GLY A 132 20.81 -5.45 -5.71
C GLY A 132 20.43 -6.32 -6.91
N ALA A 133 19.54 -7.30 -6.74
CA ALA A 133 19.07 -8.10 -7.87
C ALA A 133 18.17 -7.28 -8.80
N LEU A 134 17.29 -6.45 -8.23
CA LEU A 134 16.44 -5.54 -8.99
C LEU A 134 17.26 -4.50 -9.78
N GLU A 135 18.26 -3.87 -9.17
CA GLU A 135 19.17 -2.95 -9.85
C GLU A 135 19.93 -3.63 -11.00
N ARG A 136 20.44 -4.85 -10.79
CA ARG A 136 21.11 -5.60 -11.88
C ARG A 136 20.15 -5.95 -13.01
N GLY A 137 18.92 -6.34 -12.69
CA GLY A 137 17.92 -6.71 -13.69
C GLY A 137 17.40 -5.52 -14.50
N LEU A 138 17.22 -4.35 -13.86
CA LEU A 138 16.76 -3.14 -14.53
C LEU A 138 17.88 -2.39 -15.27
N GLY A 139 19.09 -2.40 -14.71
CA GLY A 139 20.14 -1.47 -15.05
C GLY A 139 19.74 0.00 -14.85
N ASP A 140 20.64 0.90 -15.22
CA ASP A 140 20.41 2.34 -15.09
C ASP A 140 19.23 2.82 -15.95
N GLY A 141 19.16 2.33 -17.19
CA GLY A 141 18.07 2.69 -18.10
C GLY A 141 16.69 2.24 -17.60
N GLY A 142 16.57 1.05 -17.01
CA GLY A 142 15.30 0.57 -16.44
C GLY A 142 14.88 1.37 -15.20
N ARG A 143 15.84 1.64 -14.30
CA ARG A 143 15.60 2.47 -13.11
C ARG A 143 15.13 3.88 -13.49
N ASP A 144 15.84 4.54 -14.41
CA ASP A 144 15.55 5.91 -14.80
C ASP A 144 14.20 6.00 -15.53
N ARG A 145 13.83 4.98 -16.31
CA ARG A 145 12.49 4.87 -16.92
C ARG A 145 11.39 4.74 -15.87
N ILE A 146 11.57 3.91 -14.84
CA ILE A 146 10.61 3.83 -13.72
C ILE A 146 10.49 5.18 -13.03
N ALA A 147 11.62 5.83 -12.73
CA ALA A 147 11.62 7.11 -12.05
C ALA A 147 10.93 8.23 -12.87
N ALA A 148 11.17 8.28 -14.18
CA ALA A 148 10.47 9.18 -15.09
C ALA A 148 8.97 8.87 -15.16
N TRP A 149 8.60 7.59 -15.27
CA TRP A 149 7.21 7.15 -15.33
C TRP A 149 6.43 7.50 -14.05
N VAL A 150 7.01 7.28 -12.87
CA VAL A 150 6.39 7.70 -11.59
C VAL A 150 6.21 9.22 -11.57
N ARG A 151 7.24 10.00 -11.90
CA ARG A 151 7.13 11.47 -11.94
C ARG A 151 6.05 11.96 -12.91
N ALA A 152 5.76 11.20 -13.96
CA ALA A 152 4.73 11.50 -14.96
C ALA A 152 3.32 11.03 -14.58
N GLY A 153 3.10 10.46 -13.39
CA GLY A 153 1.77 10.03 -12.92
C GLY A 153 1.61 8.53 -12.67
N GLY A 154 2.69 7.76 -12.82
CA GLY A 154 2.71 6.35 -12.46
C GLY A 154 2.70 6.12 -10.95
N VAL A 155 2.10 5.01 -10.51
CA VAL A 155 2.10 4.59 -9.11
C VAL A 155 2.98 3.36 -8.93
N LEU A 156 4.07 3.50 -8.18
CA LEU A 156 4.97 2.39 -7.86
C LEU A 156 4.61 1.82 -6.48
N VAL A 157 4.26 0.54 -6.43
CA VAL A 157 3.99 -0.21 -5.20
C VAL A 157 5.09 -1.24 -4.99
N THR A 158 5.87 -1.13 -3.91
CA THR A 158 6.93 -2.09 -3.57
C THR A 158 6.56 -2.91 -2.34
N LEU A 159 6.86 -4.21 -2.40
CA LEU A 159 6.56 -5.16 -1.34
C LEU A 159 7.85 -5.67 -0.69
N GLU A 160 7.86 -5.70 0.64
CA GLU A 160 8.91 -6.35 1.44
C GLU A 160 10.33 -5.89 1.03
N ASN A 161 11.19 -6.80 0.53
CA ASN A 161 12.58 -6.48 0.18
C ASN A 161 12.67 -5.47 -0.97
N ALA A 162 11.68 -5.39 -1.85
CA ALA A 162 11.67 -4.38 -2.91
C ALA A 162 11.51 -2.96 -2.36
N THR A 163 10.99 -2.80 -1.14
CA THR A 163 10.90 -1.49 -0.47
C THR A 163 12.28 -0.96 -0.07
N THR A 164 13.28 -1.83 0.08
CA THR A 164 14.68 -1.40 0.28
C THR A 164 15.24 -0.67 -0.95
N TRP A 165 14.82 -1.09 -2.15
CA TRP A 165 15.16 -0.40 -3.40
C TRP A 165 14.45 0.95 -3.50
N LEU A 166 13.17 1.02 -3.09
CA LEU A 166 12.43 2.28 -3.00
C LEU A 166 13.11 3.29 -2.07
N ALA A 167 13.61 2.81 -0.92
CA ALA A 167 14.31 3.62 0.08
C ALA A 167 15.75 3.99 -0.31
N SER A 168 16.23 3.56 -1.48
CA SER A 168 17.59 3.88 -1.95
C SER A 168 17.69 5.30 -2.48
N GLU A 169 18.84 5.94 -2.23
CA GLU A 169 19.11 7.28 -2.77
C GLU A 169 19.23 7.26 -4.30
N ARG A 170 19.71 6.15 -4.86
CA ARG A 170 19.93 5.96 -6.30
C ARG A 170 18.63 6.02 -7.10
N LEU A 171 17.52 5.51 -6.55
CA LEU A 171 16.21 5.62 -7.19
C LEU A 171 15.65 7.05 -7.15
N GLY A 172 15.90 7.78 -6.05
CA GLY A 172 15.52 9.19 -5.92
C GLY A 172 14.00 9.45 -6.00
N LEU A 173 13.19 8.49 -5.55
CA LEU A 173 11.72 8.58 -5.51
C LEU A 173 11.12 8.61 -4.10
N SER A 174 11.93 8.46 -3.04
CA SER A 174 11.42 8.47 -1.67
C SER A 174 12.45 9.06 -0.71
N ARG A 175 11.96 9.69 0.36
CA ARG A 175 12.74 10.10 1.54
C ARG A 175 12.83 9.01 2.61
N LEU A 176 12.11 7.90 2.45
CA LEU A 176 12.25 6.72 3.29
C LEU A 176 13.69 6.19 3.21
N ARG A 177 14.26 5.77 4.34
CA ARG A 177 15.61 5.21 4.40
C ARG A 177 15.62 3.91 5.19
N MET A 178 16.63 3.07 4.95
CA MET A 178 16.93 1.95 5.85
C MET A 178 17.58 2.50 7.12
N ARG A 179 17.13 2.04 8.30
CA ARG A 179 17.84 2.30 9.57
C ARG A 179 19.16 1.57 9.54
N LYS A 180 20.24 2.25 9.90
CA LYS A 180 21.57 1.65 9.94
C LYS A 180 21.71 0.78 11.18
N GLU A 181 22.65 -0.16 11.11
CA GLU A 181 23.10 -0.91 12.28
C GLU A 181 23.78 0.07 13.25
N GLY A 182 23.34 0.12 14.51
CA GLY A 182 23.81 1.10 15.52
C GLY A 182 22.82 2.20 15.92
N ASP A 183 21.67 2.33 15.24
CA ASP A 183 20.61 3.31 15.60
C ASP A 183 19.79 2.92 16.86
N GLY A 184 20.18 1.85 17.57
CA GLY A 184 19.60 1.39 18.85
C GLY A 184 20.69 1.20 19.89
N LYS A 185 20.38 1.43 21.18
CA LYS A 185 21.33 1.13 22.27
C LYS A 185 21.55 -0.38 22.31
N ALA A 186 22.70 -0.83 21.81
CA ALA A 186 23.12 -2.22 21.95
C ALA A 186 23.46 -2.47 23.42
N ASP A 187 22.76 -3.42 24.05
CA ASP A 187 23.08 -3.90 25.41
C ASP A 187 23.88 -5.22 25.34
N SER A 188 24.46 -5.51 24.17
CA SER A 188 25.24 -6.72 23.93
C SER A 188 26.64 -6.54 24.50
N THR A 189 26.92 -7.18 25.64
CA THR A 189 28.25 -7.29 26.28
C THR A 189 29.22 -8.19 25.50
N GLY A 190 29.03 -8.38 24.19
CA GLY A 190 29.81 -9.24 23.31
C GLY A 190 30.28 -8.49 22.07
N THR A 191 31.53 -8.72 21.66
CA THR A 191 32.31 -7.97 20.66
C THR A 191 31.92 -8.18 19.19
N ALA A 192 30.70 -8.62 18.89
CA ALA A 192 30.20 -8.73 17.52
C ALA A 192 28.76 -8.19 17.41
N PRO A 193 28.48 -7.20 16.53
CA PRO A 193 27.11 -6.84 16.19
C PRO A 193 26.41 -8.08 15.62
N LEU A 194 25.36 -8.56 16.29
CA LEU A 194 24.55 -9.66 15.77
C LEU A 194 23.72 -9.12 14.59
N PRO A 195 23.70 -9.80 13.44
CA PRO A 195 22.86 -9.39 12.32
C PRO A 195 21.40 -9.42 12.79
N VAL A 196 20.69 -8.28 12.72
CA VAL A 196 19.34 -8.14 13.30
C VAL A 196 18.27 -8.73 12.36
N ASP A 197 18.56 -9.88 11.76
CA ASP A 197 17.59 -10.68 11.05
C ASP A 197 16.65 -11.32 12.07
N VAL A 198 15.36 -11.00 11.94
CA VAL A 198 14.31 -11.56 12.79
C VAL A 198 13.65 -12.71 12.02
N PRO A 199 13.77 -13.97 12.47
CA PRO A 199 13.33 -15.16 11.72
C PRO A 199 11.81 -15.38 11.72
N GLY A 200 11.02 -14.33 11.97
CA GLY A 200 9.57 -14.40 12.13
C GLY A 200 9.08 -13.91 13.49
N ALA A 201 8.45 -12.74 13.51
CA ALA A 201 7.66 -12.25 14.63
C ALA A 201 6.37 -11.61 14.13
N ILE A 202 5.28 -11.81 14.88
CA ILE A 202 4.02 -11.13 14.59
C ILE A 202 3.99 -9.87 15.44
N LEU A 203 4.00 -8.73 14.77
CA LEU A 203 4.05 -7.41 15.39
C LEU A 203 2.74 -6.65 15.17
N ARG A 204 2.54 -5.62 15.97
CA ARG A 204 1.42 -4.70 15.86
C ARG A 204 1.86 -3.49 15.05
N ALA A 205 1.24 -3.28 13.89
CA ALA A 205 1.22 -1.99 13.21
C ALA A 205 -0.02 -1.21 13.64
N VAL A 206 0.08 0.11 13.69
CA VAL A 206 -1.00 1.01 14.11
C VAL A 206 -1.17 2.13 13.10
N THR A 207 -2.38 2.69 13.04
CA THR A 207 -2.69 3.87 12.23
C THR A 207 -3.54 4.89 12.99
N ASP A 208 -3.28 6.16 12.69
CA ASP A 208 -3.99 7.35 13.16
C ASP A 208 -4.21 8.36 12.01
N THR A 209 -4.12 7.89 10.75
CA THR A 209 -4.26 8.75 9.57
C THR A 209 -5.62 8.56 8.88
N LEU A 210 -6.04 9.56 8.10
CA LEU A 210 -7.15 9.44 7.15
C LEU A 210 -6.66 9.10 5.74
N SER A 211 -5.54 8.37 5.65
CA SER A 211 -4.96 8.01 4.36
C SER A 211 -5.97 7.26 3.49
N PRO A 212 -6.05 7.55 2.18
CA PRO A 212 -6.92 6.81 1.26
C PRO A 212 -6.58 5.32 1.21
N LEU A 213 -5.34 4.95 1.55
CA LEU A 213 -4.92 3.55 1.67
C LEU A 213 -5.67 2.78 2.76
N LEU A 214 -6.36 3.48 3.67
CA LEU A 214 -7.17 2.93 4.75
C LEU A 214 -8.67 3.06 4.49
N ALA A 215 -9.09 3.41 3.26
CA ALA A 215 -10.50 3.46 2.91
C ALA A 215 -11.17 2.10 3.19
N GLY A 216 -12.25 2.11 3.98
CA GLY A 216 -12.96 0.90 4.41
C GLY A 216 -12.28 0.10 5.53
N VAL A 217 -11.08 0.47 5.97
CA VAL A 217 -10.34 -0.17 7.06
C VAL A 217 -10.68 0.51 8.38
N ARG A 218 -11.32 -0.24 9.28
CA ARG A 218 -11.83 0.28 10.56
C ARG A 218 -10.86 0.02 11.70
N GLU A 219 -10.12 -1.07 11.60
CA GLU A 219 -9.09 -1.49 12.54
C GLU A 219 -7.97 -0.46 12.57
N THR A 220 -7.64 0.00 13.78
CA THR A 220 -6.50 0.89 14.02
C THR A 220 -5.25 0.12 14.40
N ASP A 221 -5.40 -1.16 14.74
CA ASP A 221 -4.33 -2.09 15.10
C ASP A 221 -4.34 -3.26 14.11
N VAL A 222 -3.25 -3.42 13.37
CA VAL A 222 -3.11 -4.41 12.30
C VAL A 222 -1.93 -5.34 12.61
N PRO A 223 -2.17 -6.65 12.81
CA PRO A 223 -1.10 -7.64 12.91
C PRO A 223 -0.31 -7.74 11.60
N VAL A 224 1.02 -7.74 11.71
CA VAL A 224 1.93 -7.82 10.56
C VAL A 224 3.07 -8.81 10.83
N LEU A 225 3.53 -9.49 9.79
CA LEU A 225 4.74 -10.33 9.87
C LEU A 225 5.99 -9.47 9.70
N LEU A 226 6.93 -9.63 10.62
CA LEU A 226 8.32 -9.29 10.39
C LEU A 226 9.10 -10.59 10.16
N ASP A 227 9.77 -10.68 9.03
CA ASP A 227 10.66 -11.79 8.65
C ASP A 227 11.85 -11.20 7.88
N GLY A 228 12.90 -10.82 8.59
CA GLY A 228 13.99 -10.01 8.04
C GLY A 228 14.56 -8.96 8.99
N ASP A 229 15.43 -8.12 8.43
CA ASP A 229 16.10 -6.98 9.08
C ASP A 229 15.61 -5.62 8.54
N ARG A 230 14.46 -5.62 7.84
CA ARG A 230 13.89 -4.48 7.12
C ARG A 230 13.31 -3.42 8.06
N PHE A 231 14.18 -2.62 8.65
CA PHE A 231 13.78 -1.51 9.51
C PHE A 231 13.95 -0.20 8.78
N PHE A 232 12.84 0.52 8.58
CA PHE A 232 12.86 1.80 7.87
C PHE A 232 12.91 2.98 8.85
N ALA A 233 13.49 4.09 8.39
CA ALA A 233 13.46 5.38 9.04
C ALA A 233 12.61 6.32 8.18
N ALA A 234 11.64 6.96 8.82
CA ALA A 234 10.98 8.11 8.22
C ALA A 234 11.91 9.33 8.26
N PRO A 235 11.82 10.24 7.29
CA PRO A 235 12.52 11.52 7.36
C PRO A 235 12.02 12.36 8.54
N ARG A 236 12.78 13.38 8.94
CA ARG A 236 12.39 14.27 10.06
C ARG A 236 11.16 15.12 9.75
N ASP A 237 10.93 15.41 8.47
CA ASP A 237 9.87 16.27 7.95
C ASP A 237 8.72 15.43 7.34
N VAL A 238 8.25 14.41 8.06
CA VAL A 238 7.09 13.59 7.65
C VAL A 238 5.87 14.48 7.44
N ARG A 239 5.25 14.38 6.28
CA ARG A 239 3.99 15.09 5.99
C ARG A 239 2.79 14.25 6.43
N PRO A 240 1.67 14.89 6.81
CA PRO A 240 0.46 14.16 7.19
C PRO A 240 0.03 13.14 6.13
N GLY A 241 -0.17 11.89 6.55
CA GLY A 241 -0.62 10.80 5.68
C GLY A 241 0.49 10.03 4.93
N GLU A 242 1.76 10.44 5.02
CA GLU A 242 2.87 9.68 4.40
C GLU A 242 3.17 8.38 5.15
N MET A 243 3.19 8.44 6.48
CA MET A 243 3.32 7.25 7.35
C MET A 243 1.94 6.66 7.66
N VAL A 244 1.44 5.82 6.77
CA VAL A 244 0.06 5.29 6.85
C VAL A 244 -0.08 4.25 7.95
N LEU A 245 0.87 3.31 8.02
CA LEU A 245 1.01 2.37 9.13
C LEU A 245 2.41 2.50 9.71
N ARG A 246 2.49 2.51 11.03
CA ARG A 246 3.75 2.42 11.78
C ARG A 246 3.70 1.28 12.76
N TYR A 247 4.84 0.68 13.07
CA TYR A 247 4.93 -0.26 14.17
C TYR A 247 4.56 0.42 15.50
N ALA A 248 3.87 -0.31 16.38
CA ALA A 248 3.42 0.23 17.66
C ALA A 248 4.59 0.60 18.59
N SER A 249 4.29 1.31 19.68
CA SER A 249 5.27 1.61 20.72
C SER A 249 5.88 0.33 21.31
N ARG A 250 7.14 0.40 21.78
CA ARG A 250 7.89 -0.72 22.39
C ARG A 250 7.05 -1.56 23.35
N ALA A 251 6.27 -0.93 24.25
CA ALA A 251 5.45 -1.60 25.26
C ALA A 251 4.38 -2.58 24.71
N ARG A 252 3.94 -2.43 23.45
CA ARG A 252 2.89 -3.27 22.82
C ARG A 252 3.22 -3.71 21.40
N LEU A 253 4.50 -3.60 21.01
CA LEU A 253 4.98 -3.86 19.66
C LEU A 253 4.78 -5.33 19.25
N ARG A 254 5.15 -6.26 20.12
CA ARG A 254 5.13 -7.70 19.82
C ARG A 254 3.80 -8.31 20.22
N LEU A 255 3.18 -9.03 19.28
CA LEU A 255 2.04 -9.92 19.57
C LEU A 255 2.55 -11.30 19.96
N THR A 256 3.42 -11.88 19.14
CA THR A 256 4.07 -13.18 19.40
C THR A 256 5.37 -13.31 18.59
N GLY A 257 6.15 -14.35 18.87
CA GLY A 257 7.45 -14.61 18.25
C GLY A 257 8.62 -14.03 19.04
N TYR A 258 9.81 -14.08 18.45
CA TYR A 258 11.05 -13.64 19.08
C TYR A 258 11.54 -12.33 18.45
N LEU A 259 12.02 -11.40 19.29
CA LEU A 259 12.66 -10.16 18.85
C LEU A 259 13.96 -9.99 19.62
N TRP A 260 15.06 -9.80 18.89
CA TRP A 260 16.33 -9.36 19.47
C TRP A 260 16.15 -8.05 20.25
N PRO A 261 16.85 -7.84 21.37
CA PRO A 261 16.78 -6.60 22.15
C PRO A 261 16.91 -5.32 21.30
N GLU A 262 17.84 -5.33 20.33
CA GLU A 262 18.15 -4.23 19.41
C GLU A 262 17.03 -3.95 18.40
N ALA A 263 16.24 -4.98 18.03
CA ALA A 263 15.14 -4.84 17.08
C ALA A 263 14.01 -3.98 17.66
N TRP A 264 13.77 -4.04 18.97
CA TRP A 264 12.68 -3.30 19.62
C TRP A 264 12.76 -1.79 19.38
N ASP A 265 13.93 -1.19 19.53
CA ASP A 265 14.11 0.26 19.34
C ASP A 265 14.15 0.65 17.86
N ARG A 266 14.64 -0.25 17.00
CA ARG A 266 14.63 -0.04 15.54
C ARG A 266 13.23 -0.13 14.94
N LEU A 267 12.35 -0.92 15.55
CA LEU A 267 10.97 -1.11 15.09
C LEU A 267 9.99 -0.13 15.72
N ALA A 268 10.10 0.20 17.01
CA ALA A 268 9.10 1.03 17.68
C ALA A 268 8.88 2.37 16.95
N GLY A 269 7.63 2.63 16.53
CA GLY A 269 7.24 3.84 15.81
C GLY A 269 7.78 3.94 14.37
N SER A 270 8.48 2.93 13.86
CA SER A 270 9.05 2.97 12.52
C SER A 270 8.00 2.65 11.43
N PRO A 271 8.19 3.11 10.18
CA PRO A 271 7.23 2.89 9.10
C PRO A 271 7.04 1.40 8.77
N TYR A 272 5.77 1.00 8.60
CA TYR A 272 5.38 -0.27 7.98
C TYR A 272 4.77 -0.06 6.59
N LEU A 273 3.88 0.92 6.45
CA LEU A 273 3.32 1.35 5.17
C LEU A 273 3.59 2.84 4.98
N TRP A 274 4.31 3.13 3.91
CA TRP A 274 4.76 4.47 3.57
C TRP A 274 4.24 4.89 2.21
N THR A 275 3.91 6.16 2.03
CA THR A 275 3.60 6.74 0.72
C THR A 275 4.15 8.15 0.58
N GLU A 276 4.62 8.48 -0.63
CA GLU A 276 5.04 9.84 -1.00
C GLU A 276 4.55 10.19 -2.40
N GLN A 277 4.14 11.45 -2.57
CA GLN A 277 3.86 11.99 -3.89
C GLN A 277 5.17 12.41 -4.56
N VAL A 278 5.34 12.04 -5.83
CA VAL A 278 6.55 12.34 -6.60
C VAL A 278 6.14 12.82 -8.00
N GLY A 279 6.34 14.11 -8.26
CA GLY A 279 5.79 14.73 -9.47
C GLY A 279 4.26 14.59 -9.50
N ALA A 280 3.73 14.08 -10.61
CA ALA A 280 2.30 13.78 -10.76
C ALA A 280 1.90 12.39 -10.24
N GLY A 281 2.87 11.53 -9.88
CA GLY A 281 2.62 10.17 -9.42
C GLY A 281 2.96 9.95 -7.97
N ARG A 282 3.15 8.68 -7.59
CA ARG A 282 3.23 8.26 -6.20
C ARG A 282 4.06 7.00 -6.03
N VAL A 283 4.73 6.92 -4.88
CA VAL A 283 5.32 5.67 -4.39
C VAL A 283 4.59 5.20 -3.15
N ILE A 284 4.46 3.87 -3.01
CA ILE A 284 3.86 3.20 -1.87
C ILE A 284 4.76 2.01 -1.51
N GLY A 285 5.31 2.00 -0.30
CA GLY A 285 6.22 0.95 0.16
C GLY A 285 5.66 0.20 1.36
N PHE A 286 5.65 -1.13 1.28
CA PHE A 286 5.32 -2.02 2.40
C PHE A 286 6.59 -2.64 2.97
N ALA A 287 6.80 -2.54 4.28
CA ALA A 287 7.96 -3.14 4.95
C ALA A 287 7.90 -4.68 4.98
N GLY A 288 6.69 -5.25 4.99
CA GLY A 288 6.43 -6.68 4.80
C GLY A 288 5.67 -6.93 3.50
N ASP A 289 5.47 -8.20 3.14
CA ASP A 289 4.57 -8.55 2.04
C ASP A 289 3.13 -8.67 2.59
N PRO A 290 2.20 -7.75 2.23
CA PRO A 290 0.82 -7.78 2.72
C PRO A 290 0.04 -9.00 2.22
N ASN A 291 0.55 -9.70 1.21
CA ASN A 291 -0.08 -10.85 0.58
C ASN A 291 0.52 -12.18 1.04
N TYR A 292 1.54 -12.17 1.91
CA TYR A 292 2.30 -13.35 2.32
C TYR A 292 1.39 -14.55 2.62
N ARG A 293 1.47 -15.58 1.75
CA ARG A 293 0.71 -16.84 1.81
C ARG A 293 -0.81 -16.67 2.01
N ALA A 294 -1.39 -15.53 1.61
CA ALA A 294 -2.78 -15.16 1.85
C ALA A 294 -3.23 -15.19 3.34
N GLN A 295 -2.28 -15.12 4.28
CA GLN A 295 -2.56 -15.23 5.71
C GLN A 295 -3.09 -13.91 6.31
N TRP A 296 -2.59 -12.76 5.84
CA TRP A 296 -2.85 -11.45 6.42
C TRP A 296 -4.10 -10.77 5.85
N ARG A 297 -5.28 -11.32 6.13
CA ARG A 297 -6.56 -10.77 5.60
C ARG A 297 -6.79 -9.29 5.93
N GLY A 298 -6.31 -8.82 7.08
CA GLY A 298 -6.39 -7.40 7.47
C GLY A 298 -5.60 -6.47 6.56
N LEU A 299 -4.55 -6.97 5.88
CA LEU A 299 -3.75 -6.20 4.94
C LEU A 299 -4.28 -6.28 3.50
N SER A 300 -5.16 -7.23 3.18
CA SER A 300 -5.69 -7.41 1.82
C SER A 300 -6.43 -6.17 1.31
N ALA A 301 -7.25 -5.53 2.16
CA ALA A 301 -7.95 -4.29 1.80
C ALA A 301 -6.96 -3.12 1.60
N ILE A 302 -5.92 -3.05 2.43
CA ILE A 302 -4.89 -2.01 2.33
C ILE A 302 -4.07 -2.16 1.05
N PHE A 303 -3.68 -3.38 0.69
CA PHE A 303 -3.03 -3.67 -0.59
C PHE A 303 -3.94 -3.35 -1.78
N ALA A 304 -5.22 -3.72 -1.72
CA ALA A 304 -6.19 -3.36 -2.75
C ALA A 304 -6.31 -1.83 -2.90
N ASN A 305 -6.37 -1.08 -1.80
CA ASN A 305 -6.40 0.38 -1.84
C ASN A 305 -5.11 0.97 -2.42
N ALA A 306 -3.94 0.41 -2.12
CA ALA A 306 -2.67 0.85 -2.73
C ALA A 306 -2.70 0.75 -4.26
N VAL A 307 -3.32 -0.30 -4.80
CA VAL A 307 -3.39 -0.53 -6.24
C VAL A 307 -4.55 0.22 -6.90
N LEU A 308 -5.72 0.26 -6.27
CA LEU A 308 -6.94 0.81 -6.88
C LEU A 308 -7.11 2.31 -6.63
N LEU A 309 -6.62 2.80 -5.49
CA LEU A 309 -6.77 4.20 -5.10
C LEU A 309 -5.48 5.00 -5.27
N GLY A 310 -4.31 4.36 -5.39
CA GLY A 310 -3.01 5.04 -5.45
C GLY A 310 -2.88 6.14 -6.51
N LYS A 311 -3.62 6.05 -7.61
CA LYS A 311 -3.67 7.07 -8.68
C LYS A 311 -4.65 8.21 -8.41
N SER A 312 -5.57 8.02 -7.47
CA SER A 312 -6.70 8.92 -7.21
C SER A 312 -6.37 10.02 -6.19
N PHE A 313 -5.19 10.01 -5.56
CA PHE A 313 -4.79 11.00 -4.54
C PHE A 313 -3.29 11.28 -4.53
#